data_AF-A0A7U4JNK9-F1
#
_entry.id   AF-A0A7U4JNK9-F1
#
_cell.length_a   1.000
_cell.length_b   1.000
_cell.length_c   1.000
_cell.angle_alpha   90.00
_cell.angle_beta   90.00
_cell.angle_gamma   90.00
#
_symmetry.space_group_name_H-M   'P 1'
#
loop_
_entity.id
_entity.type
_entity.pdbx_description
1 polymer ?
#
loop_
_entity_poly.entity_id
_entity_poly.type
_entity_poly.pdbx_seq_one_letter_code
_entity_poly.pdbx_strand_id
1 'polypeptide(L)'
;MKYGYEKASLRTICKNVGLTTGALYFFFNNKEDLFESLVKKIAKSFKEIICTFVEREKENYKNILNDNCKYIDNSYYHIEHERKFMKYMYANKNAFILLAMKSQGSCYENYYDEVLQLVEGLFREFLEMYKGKTSRNPNINEYTIHCLVSWRMHSYINVLNSNLTLHEALTQAEVIANYAVGGWNRIMKNSFESLDYNSMLAT
;
A
#
# COMPACT_ATOMS: atom_id res chain seq x y z
N MET A 1 -20.95 -3.51 5.51
CA MET A 1 -21.00 -2.10 5.94
C MET A 1 -20.78 -1.14 4.77
N LYS A 2 -21.73 -1.08 3.82
CA LYS A 2 -21.57 -0.33 2.55
C LYS A 2 -21.28 1.17 2.74
N TYR A 3 -21.85 1.78 3.78
CA TYR A 3 -21.79 3.24 4.00
C TYR A 3 -20.65 3.72 4.91
N GLY A 4 -19.75 2.82 5.35
CA GLY A 4 -18.75 3.16 6.36
C GLY A 4 -19.11 2.65 7.75
N TYR A 5 -18.11 2.47 8.61
CA TYR A 5 -18.29 2.08 10.01
C TYR A 5 -19.14 3.10 10.77
N GLU A 6 -18.76 4.38 10.74
CA GLU A 6 -19.45 5.48 11.40
C GLU A 6 -20.96 5.49 11.08
N LYS A 7 -21.29 5.47 9.78
CA LYS A 7 -22.67 5.57 9.27
C LYS A 7 -23.47 4.27 9.38
N ALA A 8 -22.84 3.17 9.72
CA ALA A 8 -23.53 1.90 9.92
C ALA A 8 -24.12 1.80 11.34
N SER A 9 -25.34 1.29 11.44
CA SER A 9 -25.93 0.81 12.69
C SER A 9 -26.20 -0.68 12.59
N LEU A 10 -26.14 -1.42 13.71
CA LEU A 10 -26.44 -2.85 13.73
C LEU A 10 -27.86 -3.14 13.22
N ARG A 11 -28.83 -2.29 13.60
CA ARG A 11 -30.21 -2.37 13.11
C ARG A 11 -30.29 -2.26 11.58
N THR A 12 -29.59 -1.31 10.99
CA THR A 12 -29.56 -1.13 9.52
C THR A 12 -28.87 -2.31 8.84
N ILE A 13 -27.80 -2.84 9.43
CA ILE A 13 -27.11 -4.04 8.92
C ILE A 13 -28.07 -5.24 8.91
N CYS A 14 -28.69 -5.55 10.06
CA CYS A 14 -29.65 -6.64 10.21
C CYS A 14 -30.82 -6.52 9.22
N LYS A 15 -31.41 -5.33 9.09
CA LYS A 15 -32.49 -5.07 8.14
C LYS A 15 -32.09 -5.38 6.69
N ASN A 16 -30.87 -5.04 6.30
CA ASN A 16 -30.38 -5.26 4.94
C ASN A 16 -30.10 -6.75 4.62
N VAL A 17 -29.83 -7.57 5.64
CA VAL A 17 -29.55 -9.01 5.47
C VAL A 17 -30.73 -9.91 5.89
N GLY A 18 -31.89 -9.32 6.21
CA GLY A 18 -33.10 -10.06 6.59
C GLY A 18 -33.02 -10.70 7.99
N LEU A 19 -32.13 -10.22 8.87
CA LEU A 19 -31.98 -10.73 10.23
C LEU A 19 -32.62 -9.79 11.26
N THR A 20 -32.95 -10.33 12.44
CA THR A 20 -33.29 -9.51 13.60
C THR A 20 -32.02 -9.00 14.29
N THR A 21 -32.10 -7.87 14.98
CA THR A 21 -30.96 -7.37 15.77
C THR A 21 -30.57 -8.34 16.88
N GLY A 22 -31.54 -8.99 17.51
CA GLY A 22 -31.30 -10.02 18.53
C GLY A 22 -30.47 -11.20 18.02
N ALA A 23 -30.75 -11.68 16.79
CA ALA A 23 -29.97 -12.74 16.15
C ALA A 23 -28.49 -12.37 15.99
N LEU A 24 -28.19 -11.11 15.69
CA LEU A 24 -26.82 -10.63 15.53
C LEU A 24 -26.08 -10.56 16.88
N TYR A 25 -26.76 -10.16 17.95
CA TYR A 25 -26.18 -10.08 19.29
C TYR A 25 -25.77 -11.44 19.88
N PHE A 26 -26.26 -12.56 19.34
CA PHE A 26 -25.73 -13.88 19.69
C PHE A 26 -24.27 -14.09 19.22
N PHE A 27 -23.85 -13.38 18.17
CA PHE A 27 -22.52 -13.54 17.57
C PHE A 27 -21.58 -12.38 17.89
N PHE A 28 -22.12 -11.16 18.07
CA PHE A 28 -21.32 -9.96 18.23
C PHE A 28 -21.87 -9.08 19.35
N ASN A 29 -21.00 -8.64 20.23
CA ASN A 29 -21.38 -7.80 21.38
C ASN A 29 -21.81 -6.40 20.95
N ASN A 30 -21.19 -5.87 19.89
CA ASN A 30 -21.45 -4.51 19.39
C ASN A 30 -20.97 -4.37 17.93
N LYS A 31 -21.06 -3.14 17.40
CA LYS A 31 -20.64 -2.81 16.03
C LYS A 31 -19.12 -2.95 15.82
N GLU A 32 -18.33 -2.66 16.85
CA GLU A 32 -16.86 -2.80 16.82
C GLU A 32 -16.48 -4.26 16.66
N ASP A 33 -17.06 -5.14 17.47
CA ASP A 33 -16.82 -6.59 17.44
C ASP A 33 -17.15 -7.19 16.06
N LEU A 34 -18.28 -6.77 15.48
CA LEU A 34 -18.63 -7.12 14.10
C LEU A 34 -17.59 -6.60 13.10
N PHE A 35 -17.17 -5.34 13.18
CA PHE A 35 -16.17 -4.78 12.26
C PHE A 35 -14.83 -5.51 12.38
N GLU A 36 -14.36 -5.72 13.61
CA GLU A 36 -13.13 -6.40 13.94
C GLU A 36 -13.10 -7.82 13.38
N SER A 37 -14.22 -8.56 13.49
CA SER A 37 -14.33 -9.91 12.91
C SER A 37 -14.10 -9.96 11.40
N LEU A 38 -14.38 -8.87 10.67
CA LEU A 38 -14.22 -8.76 9.23
C LEU A 38 -12.79 -8.40 8.83
N VAL A 39 -12.08 -7.63 9.66
CA VAL A 39 -10.82 -7.00 9.24
C VAL A 39 -9.60 -7.47 10.01
N LYS A 40 -9.71 -7.88 11.28
CA LYS A 40 -8.57 -8.12 12.18
C LYS A 40 -7.51 -9.05 11.59
N LYS A 41 -7.95 -10.19 11.07
CA LYS A 41 -7.04 -11.19 10.49
C LYS A 41 -6.29 -10.62 9.29
N ILE A 42 -6.98 -9.87 8.43
CA ILE A 42 -6.40 -9.28 7.22
C ILE A 42 -5.48 -8.11 7.59
N ALA A 43 -5.90 -7.26 8.54
CA ALA A 43 -5.13 -6.15 9.05
C ALA A 43 -3.77 -6.62 9.61
N LYS A 44 -3.77 -7.69 10.40
CA LYS A 44 -2.55 -8.30 10.94
C LYS A 44 -1.68 -8.91 9.84
N SER A 45 -2.25 -9.83 9.07
CA SER A 45 -1.47 -10.58 8.06
C SER A 45 -0.93 -9.68 6.95
N PHE A 46 -1.58 -8.57 6.61
CA PHE A 46 -1.06 -7.64 5.63
C PHE A 46 0.21 -6.91 6.09
N LYS A 47 0.24 -6.43 7.34
CA LYS A 47 1.45 -5.83 7.92
C LYS A 47 2.60 -6.86 7.97
N GLU A 48 2.30 -8.11 8.33
CA GLU A 48 3.28 -9.21 8.31
C GLU A 48 3.84 -9.48 6.90
N ILE A 49 2.97 -9.54 5.88
CA ILE A 49 3.39 -9.72 4.47
C ILE A 49 4.32 -8.58 4.02
N ILE A 50 4.00 -7.33 4.37
CA ILE A 50 4.84 -6.17 4.03
C ILE A 50 6.21 -6.29 4.68
N CYS A 51 6.27 -6.59 5.99
CA CYS A 51 7.54 -6.73 6.70
C CYS A 51 8.39 -7.87 6.12
N THR A 52 7.81 -9.06 5.90
CA THR A 52 8.52 -10.20 5.32
C THR A 52 9.03 -9.91 3.90
N PHE A 53 8.24 -9.20 3.08
CA PHE A 53 8.68 -8.80 1.75
C PHE A 53 9.93 -7.92 1.82
N VAL A 54 9.92 -6.91 2.69
CA VAL A 54 11.05 -5.99 2.79
C VAL A 54 12.29 -6.64 3.40
N GLU A 55 12.14 -7.53 4.38
CA GLU A 55 13.26 -8.31 4.91
C GLU A 55 13.98 -9.10 3.80
N ARG A 56 13.21 -9.75 2.92
CA ARG A 56 13.76 -10.47 1.75
C ARG A 56 14.42 -9.53 0.76
N GLU A 57 13.81 -8.38 0.45
CA GLU A 57 14.39 -7.41 -0.47
C GLU A 57 15.70 -6.83 0.07
N LYS A 58 15.79 -6.57 1.39
CA LYS A 58 17.03 -6.15 2.05
C LYS A 58 18.11 -7.21 1.95
N GLU A 59 17.78 -8.48 2.15
CA GLU A 59 18.72 -9.59 2.04
C GLU A 59 19.23 -9.78 0.61
N ASN A 60 18.31 -9.76 -0.36
CA ASN A 60 18.64 -9.76 -1.80
C ASN A 60 19.62 -8.64 -2.14
N TYR A 61 19.36 -7.43 -1.64
CA TYR A 61 20.22 -6.29 -1.90
C TYR A 61 21.61 -6.40 -1.22
N LYS A 62 21.69 -6.87 0.03
CA LYS A 62 22.98 -7.15 0.69
C LYS A 62 23.84 -8.12 -0.12
N ASN A 63 23.21 -9.14 -0.72
CA ASN A 63 23.90 -10.10 -1.58
C ASN A 63 24.43 -9.46 -2.87
N ILE A 64 23.69 -8.51 -3.46
CA ILE A 64 24.13 -7.74 -4.63
C ILE A 64 25.33 -6.83 -4.30
N LEU A 65 25.30 -6.17 -3.14
CA LEU A 65 26.39 -5.27 -2.73
C LEU A 65 27.71 -5.97 -2.42
N ASN A 66 27.69 -7.27 -2.11
CA ASN A 66 28.87 -8.06 -1.74
C ASN A 66 29.53 -8.75 -2.97
N ASP A 67 29.30 -8.26 -4.19
CA ASP A 67 29.87 -8.74 -5.48
C ASP A 67 29.60 -10.23 -5.83
N ASN A 68 28.82 -10.95 -5.04
CA ASN A 68 28.45 -12.35 -5.33
C ASN A 68 27.32 -12.48 -6.37
N CYS A 69 26.67 -11.38 -6.76
CA CYS A 69 25.68 -11.34 -7.82
C CYS A 69 25.82 -10.03 -8.59
N LYS A 70 25.96 -10.10 -9.93
CA LYS A 70 25.70 -8.94 -10.81
C LYS A 70 24.33 -8.37 -10.43
N TYR A 71 24.18 -7.04 -10.45
CA TYR A 71 22.85 -6.40 -10.43
C TYR A 71 22.06 -6.94 -11.63
N ILE A 72 21.32 -8.03 -11.42
CA ILE A 72 20.35 -8.51 -12.39
C ILE A 72 19.22 -7.52 -12.22
N ASP A 73 18.97 -6.72 -13.26
CA ASP A 73 17.72 -5.99 -13.41
C ASP A 73 16.59 -7.03 -13.42
N ASN A 74 16.17 -7.42 -12.24
CA ASN A 74 15.20 -8.47 -12.02
C ASN A 74 13.82 -7.82 -11.96
N SER A 75 13.55 -6.90 -12.89
CA SER A 75 12.23 -6.28 -13.07
C SER A 75 11.13 -7.33 -13.11
N TYR A 76 11.42 -8.50 -13.67
CA TYR A 76 10.57 -9.69 -13.65
C TYR A 76 10.21 -10.18 -12.23
N TYR A 77 11.17 -10.24 -11.31
CA TYR A 77 10.93 -10.60 -9.90
C TYR A 77 10.03 -9.56 -9.22
N HIS A 78 10.30 -8.27 -9.41
CA HIS A 78 9.48 -7.20 -8.83
C HIS A 78 8.03 -7.24 -9.34
N ILE A 79 7.82 -7.55 -10.61
CA ILE A 79 6.49 -7.68 -11.22
C ILE A 79 5.75 -8.91 -10.68
N GLU A 80 6.42 -10.05 -10.51
CA GLU A 80 5.77 -11.25 -9.96
C GLU A 80 5.34 -11.04 -8.49
N HIS A 81 6.19 -10.38 -7.70
CA HIS A 81 5.87 -10.00 -6.32
C HIS A 81 4.65 -9.09 -6.28
N GLU A 82 4.56 -8.12 -7.18
CA GLU A 82 3.41 -7.23 -7.27
C GLU A 82 2.12 -7.99 -7.57
N ARG A 83 2.16 -8.93 -8.52
CA ARG A 83 1.00 -9.75 -8.86
C ARG A 83 0.55 -10.61 -7.67
N LYS A 84 1.48 -11.15 -6.88
CA LYS A 84 1.15 -11.90 -5.64
C LYS A 84 0.48 -11.00 -4.61
N PHE A 85 0.98 -9.78 -4.44
CA PHE A 85 0.42 -8.80 -3.51
C PHE A 85 -1.00 -8.40 -3.92
N MET A 86 -1.19 -8.00 -5.18
CA MET A 86 -2.52 -7.70 -5.72
C MET A 86 -3.46 -8.89 -5.65
N LYS A 87 -3.01 -10.11 -5.94
CA LYS A 87 -3.83 -11.32 -5.81
C LYS A 87 -4.34 -11.52 -4.39
N TYR A 88 -3.48 -11.33 -3.38
CA TYR A 88 -3.86 -11.41 -1.98
C TYR A 88 -4.84 -10.31 -1.59
N MET A 89 -4.58 -9.07 -2.03
CA MET A 89 -5.48 -7.94 -1.78
C MET A 89 -6.85 -8.15 -2.42
N TYR A 90 -6.90 -8.63 -3.66
CA TYR A 90 -8.14 -8.88 -4.39
C TYR A 90 -8.97 -10.00 -3.74
N ALA A 91 -8.32 -11.08 -3.29
CA ALA A 91 -8.98 -12.15 -2.54
C ALA A 91 -9.62 -11.66 -1.23
N ASN A 92 -9.11 -10.57 -0.65
CA ASN A 92 -9.60 -9.96 0.58
C ASN A 92 -10.14 -8.53 0.36
N LYS A 93 -10.59 -8.22 -0.87
CA LYS A 93 -10.92 -6.86 -1.34
C LYS A 93 -11.85 -6.10 -0.40
N ASN A 94 -12.89 -6.75 0.12
CA ASN A 94 -13.84 -6.12 1.03
C ASN A 94 -13.18 -5.67 2.34
N ALA A 95 -12.29 -6.47 2.92
CA ALA A 95 -11.57 -6.11 4.14
C ALA A 95 -10.62 -4.93 3.89
N PHE A 96 -9.91 -4.92 2.75
CA PHE A 96 -9.06 -3.80 2.37
C PHE A 96 -9.83 -2.50 2.14
N ILE A 97 -10.96 -2.55 1.43
CA ILE A 97 -11.84 -1.37 1.27
C ILE A 97 -12.37 -0.91 2.64
N LEU A 98 -12.69 -1.84 3.53
CA LEU A 98 -13.16 -1.50 4.87
C LEU A 98 -12.08 -0.74 5.66
N LEU A 99 -10.87 -1.28 5.68
CA LEU A 99 -9.72 -0.72 6.39
C LEU A 99 -9.24 0.61 5.79
N ALA A 100 -9.25 0.75 4.46
CA ALA A 100 -8.69 1.90 3.78
C ALA A 100 -9.67 3.07 3.58
N MET A 101 -10.98 2.80 3.53
CA MET A 101 -11.96 3.81 3.09
C MET A 101 -13.19 3.92 3.98
N LYS A 102 -13.36 3.02 4.97
CA LYS A 102 -14.62 2.86 5.70
C LYS A 102 -14.42 2.60 7.19
N SER A 103 -13.23 2.78 7.72
CA SER A 103 -12.86 2.53 9.12
C SER A 103 -13.08 3.73 10.05
N GLN A 104 -13.38 4.92 9.52
CA GLN A 104 -13.57 6.13 10.33
C GLN A 104 -14.47 5.89 11.56
N GLY A 105 -13.97 6.26 12.74
CA GLY A 105 -14.65 6.08 14.03
C GLY A 105 -14.59 4.66 14.62
N SER A 106 -13.90 3.71 13.99
CA SER A 106 -13.55 2.40 14.61
C SER A 106 -12.12 2.41 15.14
N CYS A 107 -11.72 1.35 15.85
CA CYS A 107 -10.33 1.22 16.31
C CYS A 107 -9.31 1.03 15.17
N TYR A 108 -9.78 0.89 13.91
CA TYR A 108 -8.96 0.78 12.71
C TYR A 108 -8.96 2.06 11.88
N GLU A 109 -9.47 3.19 12.38
CA GLU A 109 -9.57 4.43 11.59
C GLU A 109 -8.22 4.89 11.00
N ASN A 110 -7.13 4.73 11.75
CA ASN A 110 -5.78 5.12 11.33
C ASN A 110 -4.99 4.00 10.63
N TYR A 111 -5.60 2.82 10.43
CA TYR A 111 -4.86 1.63 9.95
C TYR A 111 -4.19 1.87 8.59
N TYR A 112 -4.85 2.59 7.68
CA TYR A 112 -4.28 2.89 6.36
C TYR A 112 -3.03 3.77 6.46
N ASP A 113 -3.10 4.81 7.29
CA ASP A 113 -1.96 5.72 7.51
C ASP A 113 -0.81 5.00 8.21
N GLU A 114 -1.09 4.10 9.16
CA GLU A 114 -0.08 3.24 9.78
C GLU A 114 0.63 2.34 8.75
N VAL A 115 -0.12 1.80 7.78
CA VAL A 115 0.44 1.01 6.69
C VAL A 115 1.28 1.89 5.76
N LEU A 116 0.83 3.10 5.42
CA LEU A 116 1.61 4.04 4.62
C LEU A 116 2.95 4.35 5.31
N GLN A 117 2.91 4.72 6.59
CA GLN A 117 4.10 5.01 7.40
C GLN A 117 5.04 3.82 7.48
N LEU A 118 4.51 2.60 7.62
CA LEU A 118 5.32 1.37 7.57
C LEU A 118 6.05 1.26 6.23
N VAL A 119 5.34 1.38 5.11
CA VAL A 119 5.95 1.24 3.77
C VAL A 119 6.94 2.37 3.48
N GLU A 120 6.65 3.61 3.89
CA GLU A 120 7.57 4.75 3.80
C GLU A 120 8.85 4.53 4.61
N GLY A 121 8.73 4.02 5.84
CA GLY A 121 9.87 3.67 6.69
C GLY A 121 10.76 2.62 6.02
N LEU A 122 10.15 1.59 5.44
CA LEU A 122 10.86 0.54 4.72
C LEU A 122 11.54 1.07 3.45
N PHE A 123 10.89 1.97 2.72
CA PHE A 123 11.48 2.61 1.54
C PHE A 123 12.65 3.53 1.90
N ARG A 124 12.57 4.23 3.05
CA ARG A 124 13.66 5.02 3.60
C ARG A 124 14.85 4.16 3.98
N GLU A 125 14.62 3.06 4.69
CA GLU A 125 15.70 2.12 5.03
C GLU A 125 16.38 1.58 3.77
N PHE A 126 15.60 1.24 2.74
CA PHE A 126 16.13 0.87 1.43
C PHE A 126 17.02 1.99 0.86
N LEU A 127 16.55 3.23 0.87
CA LEU A 127 17.31 4.41 0.43
C LEU A 127 18.62 4.64 1.20
N GLU A 128 18.61 4.49 2.52
CA GLU A 128 19.82 4.59 3.36
C GLU A 128 20.86 3.54 2.95
N MET A 129 20.44 2.33 2.58
CA MET A 129 21.35 1.29 2.06
C MET A 129 22.00 1.67 0.71
N TYR A 130 21.49 2.69 0.01
CA TYR A 130 22.06 3.24 -1.22
C TYR A 130 22.89 4.52 -1.03
N LYS A 131 22.89 5.15 0.16
CA LYS A 131 23.59 6.42 0.39
C LYS A 131 25.06 6.29 -0.03
N GLY A 132 25.40 7.01 -1.11
CA GLY A 132 26.75 7.09 -1.69
C GLY A 132 27.06 6.17 -2.88
N LYS A 133 26.17 5.24 -3.27
CA LYS A 133 26.46 4.27 -4.35
C LYS A 133 25.61 4.41 -5.63
N THR A 134 24.36 4.90 -5.57
CA THR A 134 23.47 4.91 -6.75
C THR A 134 22.66 6.18 -7.01
N SER A 135 22.26 6.94 -5.99
CA SER A 135 21.53 8.20 -6.22
C SER A 135 22.48 9.35 -6.52
N ARG A 136 22.24 10.04 -7.63
CA ARG A 136 22.89 11.32 -7.96
C ARG A 136 21.97 12.52 -7.71
N ASN A 137 20.77 12.29 -7.20
CA ASN A 137 19.74 13.31 -7.08
C ASN A 137 19.64 13.84 -5.66
N PRO A 138 20.09 15.09 -5.40
CA PRO A 138 20.05 15.69 -4.05
C PRO A 138 18.64 16.07 -3.60
N ASN A 139 17.64 16.07 -4.50
CA ASN A 139 16.29 16.52 -4.20
C ASN A 139 15.37 15.41 -3.65
N ILE A 140 15.86 14.16 -3.58
CA ILE A 140 15.09 13.07 -2.98
C ILE A 140 15.07 13.26 -1.46
N ASN A 141 13.89 13.58 -0.94
CA ASN A 141 13.65 13.82 0.47
C ASN A 141 12.39 13.09 0.97
N GLU A 142 12.03 13.31 2.23
CA GLU A 142 10.86 12.72 2.89
C GLU A 142 9.56 12.94 2.16
N TYR A 143 9.37 14.14 1.64
CA TYR A 143 8.17 14.47 0.89
C TYR A 143 8.09 13.67 -0.42
N THR A 144 9.23 13.45 -1.08
CA THR A 144 9.31 12.60 -2.27
C THR A 144 8.91 11.16 -1.95
N ILE A 145 9.43 10.60 -0.85
CA ILE A 145 9.08 9.24 -0.40
C ILE A 145 7.59 9.13 -0.14
N HIS A 146 7.05 10.06 0.65
CA HIS A 146 5.63 10.12 0.98
C HIS A 146 4.75 10.15 -0.27
N CYS A 147 5.05 11.04 -1.23
CA CYS A 147 4.29 11.14 -2.47
C CYS A 147 4.33 9.84 -3.28
N LEU A 148 5.51 9.28 -3.52
CA LEU A 148 5.67 8.08 -4.35
C LEU A 148 4.99 6.85 -3.74
N VAL A 149 5.17 6.64 -2.44
CA VAL A 149 4.51 5.54 -1.71
C VAL A 149 3.00 5.74 -1.71
N SER A 150 2.54 6.95 -1.37
CA SER A 150 1.12 7.28 -1.34
C SER A 150 0.44 7.08 -2.70
N TRP A 151 1.05 7.53 -3.80
CA TRP A 151 0.49 7.35 -5.15
C TRP A 151 0.35 5.87 -5.51
N ARG A 152 1.36 5.06 -5.19
CA ARG A 152 1.33 3.61 -5.46
C ARG A 152 0.24 2.91 -4.63
N MET A 153 0.20 3.16 -3.32
CA MET A 153 -0.77 2.53 -2.42
C MET A 153 -2.21 2.96 -2.76
N HIS A 154 -2.45 4.24 -3.02
CA HIS A 154 -3.77 4.71 -3.46
C HIS A 154 -4.19 4.08 -4.80
N SER A 155 -3.25 3.86 -5.72
CA SER A 155 -3.54 3.19 -6.99
C SER A 155 -4.05 1.75 -6.77
N TYR A 156 -3.48 1.00 -5.82
CA TYR A 156 -4.00 -0.33 -5.47
C TYR A 156 -5.38 -0.27 -4.84
N ILE A 157 -5.64 0.67 -3.94
CA ILE A 157 -6.98 0.85 -3.37
C ILE A 157 -8.00 1.21 -4.46
N ASN A 158 -7.63 2.05 -5.45
CA ASN A 158 -8.50 2.37 -6.58
C ASN A 158 -8.80 1.16 -7.46
N VAL A 159 -7.78 0.32 -7.75
CA VAL A 159 -7.98 -0.95 -8.46
C VAL A 159 -8.95 -1.85 -7.68
N LEU A 160 -8.77 -1.98 -6.36
CA LEU A 160 -9.67 -2.76 -5.53
C LEU A 160 -11.08 -2.17 -5.50
N ASN A 161 -11.25 -0.85 -5.44
CA ASN A 161 -12.56 -0.20 -5.37
C ASN A 161 -13.29 -0.11 -6.73
N SER A 162 -12.69 -0.64 -7.80
CA SER A 162 -13.28 -0.69 -9.14
C SER A 162 -14.14 -1.95 -9.37
N ASN A 163 -14.73 -2.07 -10.56
CA ASN A 163 -15.43 -3.27 -11.03
C ASN A 163 -14.55 -4.22 -11.86
N LEU A 164 -13.23 -4.05 -11.83
CA LEU A 164 -12.30 -4.90 -12.57
C LEU A 164 -12.35 -6.35 -12.06
N THR A 165 -12.22 -7.29 -12.99
CA THR A 165 -11.98 -8.71 -12.71
C THR A 165 -10.60 -8.90 -12.07
N LEU A 166 -10.35 -10.09 -11.50
CA LEU A 166 -9.03 -10.43 -10.97
C LEU A 166 -7.96 -10.32 -12.05
N HIS A 167 -8.23 -10.80 -13.26
CA HIS A 167 -7.28 -10.75 -14.37
C HIS A 167 -6.88 -9.30 -14.67
N GLU A 168 -7.87 -8.42 -14.86
CA GLU A 168 -7.61 -7.01 -15.12
C GLU A 168 -6.90 -6.32 -13.94
N ALA A 169 -7.27 -6.63 -12.70
CA ALA A 169 -6.60 -6.08 -11.52
C ALA A 169 -5.11 -6.48 -11.46
N LEU A 170 -4.78 -7.73 -11.81
CA LEU A 170 -3.39 -8.19 -11.91
C LEU A 170 -2.64 -7.45 -13.03
N THR A 171 -3.28 -7.23 -14.18
CA THR A 171 -2.72 -6.41 -15.27
C THR A 171 -2.45 -4.97 -14.80
N GLN A 172 -3.40 -4.34 -14.09
CA GLN A 172 -3.20 -2.99 -13.57
C GLN A 172 -2.09 -2.93 -12.53
N ALA A 173 -1.97 -3.93 -11.65
CA ALA A 173 -0.87 -4.00 -10.69
C ALA A 173 0.50 -4.04 -11.38
N GLU A 174 0.61 -4.80 -12.47
CA GLU A 174 1.82 -4.85 -13.29
C GLU A 174 2.13 -3.51 -13.99
N VAL A 175 1.12 -2.81 -14.51
CA VAL A 175 1.29 -1.46 -15.07
C VAL A 175 1.78 -0.47 -14.01
N ILE A 176 1.16 -0.48 -12.82
CA ILE A 176 1.54 0.39 -11.69
C ILE A 176 2.97 0.10 -11.24
N ALA A 177 3.36 -1.17 -11.12
CA ALA A 177 4.73 -1.54 -10.76
C ALA A 177 5.75 -1.08 -11.80
N ASN A 178 5.47 -1.28 -13.10
CA ASN A 178 6.36 -0.83 -14.16
C ASN A 178 6.53 0.69 -14.16
N TYR A 179 5.45 1.45 -13.96
CA TYR A 179 5.52 2.90 -13.80
C TYR A 179 6.37 3.30 -12.59
N ALA A 180 6.14 2.67 -11.43
CA ALA A 180 6.87 2.97 -10.21
C ALA A 180 8.38 2.68 -10.35
N VAL A 181 8.74 1.51 -10.90
CA VAL A 181 10.14 1.11 -11.12
C VAL A 181 10.81 2.00 -12.16
N GLY A 182 10.16 2.24 -13.30
CA GLY A 182 10.70 3.09 -14.37
C GLY A 182 10.89 4.54 -13.90
N GLY A 183 9.89 5.11 -13.22
CA GLY A 183 9.96 6.45 -12.63
C GLY A 183 11.07 6.55 -11.59
N TRP A 184 11.16 5.57 -10.69
CA TRP A 184 12.23 5.51 -9.69
C TRP A 184 13.62 5.49 -10.32
N ASN A 185 13.84 4.58 -11.29
CA ASN A 185 15.11 4.47 -11.99
C ASN A 185 15.50 5.78 -12.70
N ARG A 186 14.52 6.54 -13.21
CA ARG A 186 14.74 7.86 -13.81
C ARG A 186 15.12 8.91 -12.76
N ILE A 187 14.38 8.97 -11.64
CA ILE A 187 14.61 9.94 -10.56
C ILE A 187 15.98 9.74 -9.92
N MET A 188 16.40 8.48 -9.71
CA MET A 188 17.70 8.16 -9.11
C MET A 188 18.90 8.54 -9.99
N LYS A 189 18.75 8.45 -11.32
CA LYS A 189 19.83 8.72 -12.29
C LYS A 189 20.04 10.20 -12.60
N ASN A 190 19.02 11.03 -12.47
CA ASN A 190 19.07 12.44 -12.89
C ASN A 190 19.06 13.38 -11.67
N SER A 191 19.98 14.34 -11.63
CA SER A 191 19.80 15.55 -10.83
C SER A 191 18.82 16.47 -11.58
N PHE A 192 17.74 16.91 -10.92
CA PHE A 192 16.92 17.97 -11.50
C PHE A 192 17.70 19.29 -11.44
N GLU A 193 17.62 20.10 -12.50
CA GLU A 193 18.11 21.47 -12.45
C GLU A 193 17.40 22.20 -11.31
N SER A 194 18.16 22.92 -10.48
CA SER A 194 17.59 23.78 -9.45
C SER A 194 16.67 24.78 -10.15
N LEU A 195 15.39 24.80 -9.77
CA LEU A 195 14.49 25.86 -10.18
C LEU A 195 15.11 27.20 -9.74
N ASP A 196 15.53 28.02 -10.70
CA ASP A 196 15.98 29.38 -10.40
C ASP A 196 14.76 30.18 -9.94
N TYR A 197 14.62 30.28 -8.61
CA TYR A 197 13.50 30.95 -7.96
C TYR A 197 13.36 32.42 -8.40
N ASN A 198 14.46 33.05 -8.84
CA ASN A 198 14.43 34.43 -9.35
C ASN A 198 13.78 34.54 -10.73
N SER A 199 13.79 33.47 -11.54
CA SER A 199 13.14 33.44 -12.85
C SER A 199 11.62 33.28 -12.79
N MET A 200 11.09 32.72 -11.68
CA MET A 200 9.65 32.49 -11.49
C MET A 200 8.89 33.69 -10.92
N LEU A 201 9.59 34.62 -10.26
CA LEU A 201 9.02 35.86 -9.71
C LEU A 201 8.98 37.01 -10.74
N ALA A 202 9.51 36.79 -11.95
CA ALA A 202 9.64 37.80 -13.00
C ALA A 202 8.44 37.85 -13.98
N THR A 203 7.35 37.13 -13.70
CA THR A 203 6.07 37.14 -14.44
C THR A 203 4.92 37.45 -13.51
#